data_AF-A0A2N1AUG9-F1
#
_entry.id   AF-A0A2N1AUG9-F1
#
_cell.length_a   1.000
_cell.length_b   1.000
_cell.length_c   1.000
_cell.angle_alpha   90.00
_cell.angle_beta   90.00
_cell.angle_gamma   90.00
#
_symmetry.space_group_name_H-M   'P 1'
#
loop_
_entity.id
_entity.type
_entity.pdbx_description
1 polymer ?
#
loop_
_entity_poly.entity_id
_entity_poly.type
_entity_poly.pdbx_seq_one_letter_code
_entity_poly.pdbx_strand_id
1 'polypeptide(L)'
;MTRLVNAQYREAEILDYEGHPLITALPPINSPQATAEMLSLTPNIPEAEKTLPPHIRRHAMMRILDQFLHPTKSHLQLEQLVSGMLRRGYLGRNIAGIEYQRNLNDVGRTDFNAILRNAGSAALTSSVIGCSGTGKSTAIEAILKHYDQALYHPQYQHTQLVWLKVECPHDGSVKSLCTHFFRAVDDALDTDYERLYFKSSSSAERMLADIARVAALHSLGLLVLDEVQHLEKSRSGGADKILNFFVTLTNVIKVPVLFIGTPKALDLFKPTMRSARRASQFGSLDWERFSCVQQGNAPSEWKHFFKRLWKLQWLSSPTPYSEDMNELFWDLTQGIAHIAVALFYLSQTRAVTAMKTPILSEELVIKTYNEELSLIHPMVMALRSENPERIKEYADLDVPIEAIRLKATAPLAMPEALTVEEERASEEAKEPSTFQRLSSILANFGIGEDIIPAIASQAIEENPDADIWTLVEHVKRLEDPQKGNAEKKAPASDKAKVKALQPRYTENDLRLMRQNDAEKSYQHFKKKGVIIDFLAYL
;
A
#
# COMPACT_ATOMS: atom_id res chain seq x y z
N MET A 1 17.68 7.86 16.29
CA MET A 1 17.89 7.33 17.66
C MET A 1 16.56 7.01 18.30
N THR A 2 15.97 5.90 17.84
CA THR A 2 14.83 5.28 18.51
C THR A 2 15.35 4.70 19.81
N ARG A 3 14.96 5.25 20.96
CA ARG A 3 15.41 4.74 22.26
C ARG A 3 14.73 3.40 22.50
N LEU A 4 15.47 2.29 22.38
CA LEU A 4 14.96 0.95 22.67
C LEU A 4 14.36 0.90 24.09
N VAL A 5 13.24 0.19 24.20
CA VAL A 5 12.56 -0.01 25.50
C VAL A 5 13.39 -0.98 26.33
N ASN A 6 13.65 -0.64 27.59
CA ASN A 6 14.35 -1.53 28.51
C ASN A 6 13.42 -2.66 28.94
N ALA A 7 13.91 -3.90 28.86
CA ALA A 7 13.18 -5.09 29.26
C ALA A 7 12.80 -5.05 30.74
N GLN A 8 11.54 -5.41 31.02
CA GLN A 8 11.03 -5.61 32.37
C GLN A 8 10.66 -7.08 32.55
N TYR A 9 11.31 -7.74 33.50
CA TYR A 9 11.10 -9.18 33.72
C TYR A 9 9.94 -9.41 34.68
N ARG A 10 9.02 -10.27 34.27
CA ARG A 10 7.85 -10.67 35.05
C ARG A 10 8.05 -12.08 35.59
N GLU A 11 7.24 -12.41 36.59
CA GLU A 11 7.12 -13.77 37.07
C GLU A 11 6.58 -14.67 35.94
N ALA A 12 7.19 -15.84 35.77
CA ALA A 12 6.82 -16.75 34.71
C ALA A 12 5.47 -17.40 35.02
N GLU A 13 4.57 -17.40 34.03
CA GLU A 13 3.23 -17.98 34.17
C GLU A 13 3.25 -19.52 34.12
N ILE A 14 4.36 -20.09 33.62
CA ILE A 14 4.58 -21.53 33.45
C ILE A 14 6.01 -21.84 33.92
N LEU A 15 6.17 -22.97 34.60
CA LEU A 15 7.47 -23.45 35.10
C LEU A 15 8.56 -23.49 34.01
N ASP A 16 8.21 -23.94 32.79
CA ASP A 16 9.14 -24.01 31.66
C ASP A 16 9.71 -22.65 31.22
N TYR A 17 9.08 -21.53 31.62
CA TYR A 17 9.51 -20.18 31.27
C TYR A 17 10.35 -19.52 32.37
N GLU A 18 10.47 -20.16 33.53
CA GLU A 18 11.30 -19.66 34.61
C GLU A 18 12.77 -19.58 34.20
N GLY A 19 13.42 -18.46 34.54
CA GLY A 19 14.83 -18.25 34.19
C GLY A 19 15.09 -18.04 32.68
N HIS A 20 14.06 -17.77 31.87
CA HIS A 20 14.20 -17.35 30.46
C HIS A 20 13.96 -15.84 30.31
N PRO A 21 15.01 -15.00 30.23
CA PRO A 21 14.87 -13.54 30.18
C PRO A 21 14.14 -13.03 28.93
N LEU A 22 14.31 -13.70 27.79
CA LEU A 22 13.63 -13.35 26.53
C LEU A 22 12.11 -13.60 26.58
N ILE A 23 11.66 -14.50 27.44
CA ILE A 23 10.22 -14.86 27.59
C ILE A 23 9.59 -13.99 28.67
N THR A 24 10.23 -13.91 29.83
CA THR A 24 9.75 -13.13 30.98
C THR A 24 9.68 -11.62 30.73
N ALA A 25 10.36 -11.14 29.69
CA ALA A 25 10.28 -9.75 29.23
C ALA A 25 9.07 -9.46 28.31
N LEU A 26 8.33 -10.49 27.85
CA LEU A 26 7.16 -10.33 26.99
C LEU A 26 5.91 -9.94 27.82
N PRO A 27 4.87 -9.36 27.16
CA PRO A 27 3.54 -9.22 27.75
C PRO A 27 2.98 -10.56 28.24
N PRO A 28 2.00 -10.57 29.17
CA PRO A 28 1.48 -11.82 29.72
C PRO A 28 0.72 -12.60 28.64
N ILE A 29 0.49 -13.90 28.87
CA ILE A 29 -0.35 -14.73 28.01
C ILE A 29 -1.79 -14.26 28.16
N ASN A 30 -2.37 -13.76 27.07
CA ASN A 30 -3.72 -13.24 27.09
C ASN A 30 -4.77 -14.36 27.19
N SER A 31 -5.84 -14.08 27.94
CA SER A 31 -7.06 -14.87 27.85
C SER A 31 -7.84 -14.49 26.58
N PRO A 32 -8.76 -15.36 26.08
CA PRO A 32 -9.62 -15.00 24.95
C PRO A 32 -10.39 -13.69 25.14
N GLN A 33 -10.80 -13.38 26.38
CA GLN A 33 -11.45 -12.10 26.69
C GLN A 33 -10.48 -10.93 26.57
N ALA A 34 -9.29 -11.03 27.17
CA ALA A 34 -8.28 -9.97 27.10
C ALA A 34 -7.84 -9.70 25.65
N THR A 35 -7.68 -10.75 24.83
CA THR A 35 -7.38 -10.62 23.40
C THR A 35 -8.51 -9.91 22.65
N ALA A 36 -9.78 -10.24 22.95
CA ALA A 36 -10.91 -9.57 22.33
C ALA A 36 -10.96 -8.08 22.70
N GLU A 37 -10.70 -7.73 23.96
CA GLU A 37 -10.65 -6.33 24.43
C GLU A 37 -9.50 -5.57 23.77
N MET A 38 -8.30 -6.17 23.72
CA MET A 38 -7.11 -5.61 23.09
C MET A 38 -7.32 -5.30 21.60
N LEU A 39 -7.93 -6.22 20.85
CA LEU A 39 -8.14 -6.07 19.41
C LEU A 39 -9.40 -5.26 19.05
N SER A 40 -10.28 -5.04 20.01
CA SER A 40 -11.56 -4.38 19.76
C SER A 40 -11.39 -2.87 19.59
N LEU A 41 -11.28 -2.42 18.34
CA LEU A 41 -11.23 -1.00 18.00
C LEU A 41 -12.61 -0.53 17.53
N THR A 42 -13.07 0.60 18.06
CA THR A 42 -14.31 1.23 17.60
C THR A 42 -14.12 2.74 17.63
N PRO A 43 -14.29 3.42 16.48
CA PRO A 43 -14.09 4.85 16.43
C PRO A 43 -15.14 5.54 17.29
N ASN A 44 -14.70 6.53 18.07
CA ASN A 44 -15.61 7.43 18.74
C ASN A 44 -16.21 8.38 17.70
N ILE A 45 -17.52 8.61 17.78
CA ILE A 45 -18.27 9.52 16.92
C ILE A 45 -18.85 10.63 17.81
N PRO A 46 -18.13 11.73 18.01
CA PRO A 46 -18.68 12.90 18.69
C PRO A 46 -19.94 13.40 17.97
N GLU A 47 -20.99 13.74 18.73
CA GLU A 47 -22.25 14.27 18.17
C GLU A 47 -22.02 15.53 17.32
N ALA A 48 -21.05 16.37 17.68
CA ALA A 48 -20.67 17.56 16.93
C ALA A 48 -20.24 17.24 15.48
N GLU A 49 -19.70 16.05 15.23
CA GLU A 49 -19.25 15.65 13.89
C GLU A 49 -20.40 15.32 12.96
N LYS A 50 -21.55 14.88 13.52
CA LYS A 50 -22.75 14.57 12.75
C LYS A 50 -23.41 15.81 12.16
N THR A 51 -23.00 17.00 12.60
CA THR A 51 -23.46 18.30 12.10
C THR A 51 -22.43 19.01 11.22
N LEU A 52 -21.22 18.46 11.06
CA LEU A 52 -20.17 19.08 10.25
C LEU A 52 -20.59 19.19 8.77
N PRO A 53 -20.05 20.19 8.03
CA PRO A 53 -20.23 20.27 6.59
C PRO A 53 -19.81 18.96 5.87
N PRO A 54 -20.48 18.58 4.76
CA PRO A 54 -20.24 17.31 4.07
C PRO A 54 -18.78 16.99 3.77
N HIS A 55 -18.02 17.97 3.27
CA HIS A 55 -16.62 17.81 2.90
C HIS A 55 -15.72 17.53 4.11
N ILE A 56 -15.99 18.14 5.28
CA ILE A 56 -15.24 17.86 6.53
C ILE A 56 -15.68 16.51 7.11
N ARG A 57 -16.99 16.25 7.10
CA ARG A 57 -17.57 15.02 7.64
C ARG A 57 -17.03 13.78 6.93
N ARG A 58 -16.79 13.86 5.62
CA ARG A 58 -16.11 12.80 4.84
C ARG A 58 -14.77 12.40 5.45
N HIS A 59 -13.93 13.38 5.83
CA HIS A 59 -12.66 13.10 6.49
C HIS A 59 -12.85 12.46 7.88
N ALA A 60 -13.84 12.93 8.65
CA ALA A 60 -14.19 12.33 9.93
C ALA A 60 -14.55 10.85 9.80
N MET A 61 -15.35 10.51 8.77
CA MET A 61 -15.80 9.14 8.49
C MET A 61 -14.68 8.18 8.10
N MET A 62 -13.56 8.67 7.56
CA MET A 62 -12.42 7.82 7.20
C MET A 62 -11.85 7.06 8.41
N ARG A 63 -12.09 7.54 9.65
CA ARG A 63 -11.75 6.80 10.87
C ARG A 63 -12.28 5.38 10.90
N ILE A 64 -13.39 5.09 10.24
CA ILE A 64 -13.95 3.74 10.21
C ILE A 64 -13.05 2.75 9.48
N LEU A 65 -12.22 3.22 8.52
CA LEU A 65 -11.30 2.36 7.77
C LEU A 65 -10.09 1.96 8.61
N ASP A 66 -9.65 2.83 9.52
CA ASP A 66 -8.41 2.66 10.28
C ASP A 66 -8.64 2.25 11.75
N GLN A 67 -9.80 2.57 12.33
CA GLN A 67 -10.09 2.42 13.77
C GLN A 67 -11.27 1.48 14.08
N PHE A 68 -11.74 0.72 13.10
CA PHE A 68 -12.76 -0.30 13.32
C PHE A 68 -12.16 -1.70 13.13
N LEU A 69 -12.05 -2.44 14.23
CA LEU A 69 -11.62 -3.84 14.22
C LEU A 69 -12.54 -4.65 15.11
N HIS A 70 -13.20 -5.65 14.52
CA HIS A 70 -14.08 -6.57 15.23
C HIS A 70 -13.34 -7.90 15.47
N PRO A 71 -13.02 -8.24 16.73
CA PRO A 71 -12.38 -9.50 17.04
C PRO A 71 -13.29 -10.67 16.67
N THR A 72 -12.76 -11.62 15.91
CA THR A 72 -13.42 -12.88 15.55
C THR A 72 -12.72 -14.06 16.20
N LYS A 73 -13.30 -15.26 16.13
CA LYS A 73 -12.62 -16.48 16.61
C LYS A 73 -11.22 -16.67 15.99
N SER A 74 -11.09 -16.36 14.69
CA SER A 74 -9.81 -16.45 13.97
C SER A 74 -8.76 -15.49 14.53
N HIS A 75 -9.16 -14.29 14.99
CA HIS A 75 -8.23 -13.35 15.63
C HIS A 75 -7.70 -13.90 16.95
N LEU A 76 -8.57 -14.51 17.76
CA LEU A 76 -8.18 -15.11 19.03
C LEU A 76 -7.20 -16.28 18.82
N GLN A 77 -7.49 -17.13 17.84
CA GLN A 77 -6.61 -18.24 17.48
C GLN A 77 -5.25 -17.75 16.95
N LEU A 78 -5.24 -16.68 16.16
CA LEU A 78 -4.00 -16.08 15.66
C LEU A 78 -3.15 -15.50 16.79
N GLU A 79 -3.74 -14.82 17.76
CA GLU A 79 -2.98 -14.28 18.89
C GLU A 79 -2.38 -15.39 19.74
N GLN A 80 -3.15 -16.45 20.02
CA GLN A 80 -2.64 -17.64 20.72
C GLN A 80 -1.50 -18.31 19.95
N LEU A 81 -1.62 -18.39 18.62
CA LEU A 81 -0.58 -18.93 17.74
C LEU A 81 0.69 -18.07 17.78
N VAL A 82 0.57 -16.75 17.67
CA VAL A 82 1.71 -15.81 17.74
C VAL A 82 2.40 -15.88 19.12
N SER A 83 1.62 -15.83 20.19
CA SER A 83 2.11 -15.93 21.57
C SER A 83 2.86 -17.25 21.80
N GLY A 84 2.28 -18.37 21.34
CA GLY A 84 2.89 -19.69 21.41
C GLY A 84 4.18 -19.79 20.59
N MET A 85 4.19 -19.28 19.36
CA MET A 85 5.38 -19.28 18.50
C MET A 85 6.54 -18.49 19.14
N LEU A 86 6.28 -17.27 19.61
CA LEU A 86 7.29 -16.44 20.27
C LEU A 86 7.92 -17.18 21.46
N ARG A 87 7.10 -17.62 22.41
CA ARG A 87 7.57 -18.26 23.65
C ARG A 87 8.30 -19.57 23.38
N ARG A 88 7.76 -20.44 22.52
CA ARG A 88 8.40 -21.72 22.15
C ARG A 88 9.69 -21.50 21.36
N GLY A 89 9.74 -20.48 20.50
CA GLY A 89 10.95 -20.10 19.78
C GLY A 89 12.07 -19.65 20.72
N TYR A 90 11.74 -19.06 21.86
CA TYR A 90 12.73 -18.61 22.85
C TYR A 90 13.22 -19.69 23.82
N LEU A 91 12.48 -20.78 24.03
CA LEU A 91 12.90 -21.87 24.92
C LEU A 91 14.29 -22.42 24.55
N GLY A 92 14.57 -22.56 23.25
CA GLY A 92 15.89 -23.01 22.77
C GLY A 92 16.98 -21.93 22.76
N ARG A 93 16.69 -20.71 23.23
CA ARG A 93 17.53 -19.52 23.06
C ARG A 93 17.61 -18.70 24.35
N ASN A 94 18.01 -19.33 25.45
CA ASN A 94 18.11 -18.64 26.73
C ASN A 94 19.39 -17.80 26.83
N ILE A 95 19.30 -16.47 26.78
CA ILE A 95 20.46 -15.55 26.91
C ILE A 95 21.17 -15.63 28.27
N ALA A 96 20.55 -16.19 29.30
CA ALA A 96 21.20 -16.47 30.57
C ALA A 96 22.04 -17.75 30.55
N GLY A 97 21.85 -18.62 29.55
CA GLY A 97 22.51 -19.91 29.42
C GLY A 97 23.80 -19.86 28.59
N ILE A 98 24.78 -20.67 28.96
CA ILE A 98 26.04 -20.84 28.20
C ILE A 98 25.78 -21.40 26.79
N GLU A 99 24.72 -22.20 26.63
CA GLU A 99 24.32 -22.78 25.36
C GLU A 99 23.98 -21.72 24.30
N TYR A 100 23.46 -20.57 24.71
CA TYR A 100 23.17 -19.47 23.79
C TYR A 100 24.43 -18.93 23.12
N GLN A 101 25.50 -18.72 23.90
CA GLN A 101 26.80 -18.28 23.35
C GLN A 101 27.43 -19.33 22.44
N ARG A 102 27.27 -20.63 22.77
CA ARG A 102 27.72 -21.72 21.90
C ARG A 102 26.97 -21.72 20.57
N ASN A 103 25.64 -21.63 20.61
CA ASN A 103 24.81 -21.56 19.41
C ASN A 103 25.15 -20.34 18.55
N LEU A 104 25.40 -19.17 19.15
CA LEU A 104 25.79 -17.96 18.40
C LEU A 104 27.14 -18.14 17.69
N ASN A 105 28.12 -18.76 18.36
CA ASN A 105 29.42 -19.08 17.78
C ASN A 105 29.31 -20.13 16.66
N ASP A 106 28.47 -21.13 16.85
CA ASP A 106 28.23 -22.18 15.86
C ASP A 106 27.55 -21.60 14.62
N VAL A 107 26.55 -20.73 14.78
CA VAL A 107 25.94 -19.97 13.66
C VAL A 107 27.00 -19.15 12.91
N GLY A 108 27.97 -18.57 13.61
CA GLY A 108 29.10 -17.85 13.01
C GLY A 108 30.03 -18.72 12.17
N ARG A 109 30.16 -20.02 12.52
CA ARG A 109 31.03 -21.00 11.86
C ARG A 109 30.31 -21.91 10.85
N THR A 110 28.99 -21.93 10.89
CA THR A 110 28.15 -22.81 10.08
C THR A 110 28.15 -22.38 8.63
N ASP A 111 28.53 -23.28 7.73
CA ASP A 111 28.30 -23.09 6.29
C ASP A 111 26.83 -23.33 5.96
N PHE A 112 26.03 -22.27 6.07
CA PHE A 112 24.61 -22.29 5.72
C PHE A 112 24.37 -22.74 4.28
N ASN A 113 25.33 -22.59 3.36
CA ASN A 113 25.19 -23.08 1.99
C ASN A 113 25.19 -24.61 1.95
N ALA A 114 25.95 -25.27 2.83
CA ALA A 114 25.95 -26.73 2.95
C ALA A 114 24.68 -27.27 3.59
N ILE A 115 24.11 -26.53 4.57
CA ILE A 115 22.86 -26.92 5.23
C ILE A 115 21.65 -26.69 4.33
N LEU A 116 21.64 -25.60 3.55
CA LEU A 116 20.56 -25.32 2.60
C LEU A 116 20.39 -26.44 1.57
N ARG A 117 21.49 -27.12 1.21
CA ARG A 117 21.49 -28.30 0.33
C ARG A 117 20.90 -29.56 0.96
N ASN A 118 20.88 -29.65 2.30
CA ASN A 118 20.51 -30.85 3.08
C ASN A 118 19.35 -30.59 4.06
N ALA A 119 18.55 -29.55 3.83
CA ALA A 119 17.52 -29.13 4.78
C ALA A 119 16.49 -30.26 5.02
N GLY A 120 16.45 -30.78 6.26
CA GLY A 120 15.46 -31.73 6.72
C GLY A 120 14.07 -31.10 6.84
N SER A 121 13.03 -31.93 6.95
CA SER A 121 11.65 -31.52 6.66
C SER A 121 10.77 -31.08 7.84
N ALA A 122 11.34 -31.01 9.06
CA ALA A 122 10.64 -30.53 10.25
C ALA A 122 10.96 -29.05 10.48
N ALA A 123 9.98 -28.19 10.78
CA ALA A 123 10.22 -26.79 11.12
C ALA A 123 9.07 -26.26 12.00
N LEU A 124 9.36 -25.35 12.94
CA LEU A 124 8.40 -24.47 13.63
C LEU A 124 7.81 -23.44 12.65
N THR A 125 7.09 -23.91 11.65
CA THR A 125 6.42 -23.07 10.66
C THR A 125 4.92 -23.14 10.84
N SER A 126 4.25 -22.00 10.70
CA SER A 126 2.81 -21.89 10.66
C SER A 126 2.39 -20.97 9.54
N SER A 127 1.15 -21.14 9.07
CA SER A 127 0.60 -20.33 8.00
C SER A 127 -0.79 -19.82 8.32
N VAL A 128 -1.07 -18.59 7.90
CA VAL A 128 -2.40 -17.96 7.91
C VAL A 128 -2.80 -17.74 6.47
N ILE A 129 -3.87 -18.41 6.05
CA ILE A 129 -4.23 -18.49 4.63
C ILE A 129 -5.66 -18.04 4.46
N GLY A 130 -5.89 -17.06 3.59
CA GLY A 130 -7.23 -16.57 3.30
C GLY A 130 -7.25 -15.64 2.11
N CYS A 131 -8.43 -15.46 1.49
CA CYS A 131 -8.59 -14.59 0.31
C CYS A 131 -8.05 -13.18 0.57
N SER A 132 -7.64 -12.45 -0.48
CA SER A 132 -7.21 -11.06 -0.28
C SER A 132 -8.34 -10.21 0.30
N GLY A 133 -7.98 -9.18 1.08
CA GLY A 133 -8.94 -8.28 1.71
C GLY A 133 -9.77 -8.89 2.85
N THR A 134 -9.41 -10.07 3.41
CA THR A 134 -10.11 -10.62 4.60
C THR A 134 -9.60 -10.07 5.94
N GLY A 135 -8.63 -9.15 5.92
CA GLY A 135 -8.09 -8.49 7.12
C GLY A 135 -6.94 -9.22 7.82
N LYS A 136 -6.32 -10.23 7.18
CA LYS A 136 -5.17 -11.00 7.73
C LYS A 136 -4.01 -10.11 8.18
N SER A 137 -3.52 -9.26 7.29
CA SER A 137 -2.38 -8.37 7.53
C SER A 137 -2.70 -7.33 8.61
N THR A 138 -3.94 -6.82 8.63
CA THR A 138 -4.41 -5.92 9.69
C THR A 138 -4.49 -6.62 11.05
N ALA A 139 -4.97 -7.87 11.08
CA ALA A 139 -5.10 -8.65 12.31
C ALA A 139 -3.72 -8.98 12.90
N ILE A 140 -2.76 -9.43 12.08
CA ILE A 140 -1.41 -9.72 12.57
C ILE A 140 -0.75 -8.44 13.07
N GLU A 141 -0.88 -7.31 12.37
CA GLU A 141 -0.30 -6.04 12.82
C GLU A 141 -0.91 -5.56 14.13
N ALA A 142 -2.23 -5.71 14.30
CA ALA A 142 -2.90 -5.36 15.54
C ALA A 142 -2.38 -6.21 16.72
N ILE A 143 -2.14 -7.51 16.51
CA ILE A 143 -1.57 -8.41 17.52
C ILE A 143 -0.10 -8.06 17.79
N LEU A 144 0.72 -7.86 16.75
CA LEU A 144 2.14 -7.57 16.89
C LEU A 144 2.37 -6.23 17.61
N LYS A 145 1.52 -5.22 17.40
CA LYS A 145 1.57 -3.93 18.12
C LYS A 145 1.41 -4.05 19.64
N HIS A 146 0.89 -5.17 20.14
CA HIS A 146 0.84 -5.46 21.58
C HIS A 146 2.21 -5.83 22.16
N TYR A 147 3.13 -6.29 21.31
CA TYR A 147 4.50 -6.63 21.68
C TYR A 147 5.42 -5.49 21.26
N ASP A 148 6.27 -5.01 22.18
CA ASP A 148 7.36 -4.12 21.81
C ASP A 148 8.21 -4.78 20.72
N GLN A 149 8.44 -4.08 19.61
CA GLN A 149 9.15 -4.65 18.46
C GLN A 149 10.57 -5.08 18.83
N ALA A 150 11.25 -4.29 19.67
CA ALA A 150 12.58 -4.60 20.18
C ALA A 150 12.75 -4.17 21.64
N LEU A 151 13.50 -4.97 22.40
CA LEU A 151 13.77 -4.78 23.81
C LEU A 151 15.27 -4.80 24.06
N TYR A 152 15.77 -3.91 24.91
CA TYR A 152 17.14 -3.96 25.40
C TYR A 152 17.17 -4.59 26.79
N HIS A 153 18.06 -5.56 27.01
CA HIS A 153 18.28 -6.21 28.30
C HIS A 153 19.57 -5.70 28.93
N PRO A 154 19.54 -4.70 29.84
CA PRO A 154 20.75 -4.07 30.36
C PRO A 154 21.64 -5.06 31.11
N GLN A 155 21.04 -6.02 31.83
CA GLN A 155 21.76 -7.02 32.61
C GLN A 155 22.59 -7.98 31.75
N TYR A 156 22.16 -8.21 30.50
CA TYR A 156 22.81 -9.12 29.57
C TYR A 156 23.52 -8.39 28.42
N GLN A 157 23.41 -7.06 28.37
CA GLN A 157 23.85 -6.20 27.27
C GLN A 157 23.36 -6.71 25.90
N HIS A 158 22.14 -7.24 25.88
CA HIS A 158 21.58 -7.94 24.73
C HIS A 158 20.38 -7.18 24.16
N THR A 159 20.31 -7.08 22.83
CA THR A 159 19.14 -6.54 22.13
C THR A 159 18.29 -7.68 21.60
N GLN A 160 17.06 -7.77 22.08
CA GLN A 160 16.06 -8.72 21.62
C GLN A 160 15.18 -8.06 20.56
N LEU A 161 15.12 -8.65 19.37
CA LEU A 161 14.15 -8.31 18.34
C LEU A 161 12.95 -9.25 18.50
N VAL A 162 11.84 -8.76 19.04
CA VAL A 162 10.70 -9.62 19.41
C VAL A 162 10.00 -10.18 18.18
N TRP A 163 9.75 -9.33 17.19
CA TRP A 163 9.13 -9.73 15.94
C TRP A 163 9.65 -8.90 14.78
N LEU A 164 9.60 -9.47 13.58
CA LEU A 164 9.92 -8.79 12.34
C LEU A 164 8.90 -9.19 11.28
N LYS A 165 8.23 -8.20 10.67
CA LYS A 165 7.34 -8.42 9.53
C LYS A 165 8.07 -8.00 8.26
N VAL A 166 8.07 -8.87 7.25
CA VAL A 166 8.68 -8.62 5.94
C VAL A 166 7.69 -8.99 4.84
N GLU A 167 7.45 -8.06 3.93
CA GLU A 167 6.62 -8.31 2.74
C GLU A 167 7.46 -8.97 1.64
N CYS A 168 6.90 -10.03 1.05
CA CYS A 168 7.54 -10.71 -0.06
C CYS A 168 7.52 -9.81 -1.32
N PRO A 169 8.66 -9.63 -2.00
CA PRO A 169 8.75 -8.70 -3.12
C PRO A 169 7.95 -9.21 -4.33
N HIS A 170 7.33 -8.30 -5.08
CA HIS A 170 6.47 -8.65 -6.23
C HIS A 170 7.20 -9.38 -7.36
N ASP A 171 8.53 -9.20 -7.45
CA ASP A 171 9.40 -9.87 -8.43
C ASP A 171 9.78 -11.31 -8.00
N GLY A 172 9.42 -11.72 -6.78
CA GLY A 172 9.78 -13.01 -6.18
C GLY A 172 11.29 -13.20 -5.96
N SER A 173 12.08 -12.13 -6.03
CA SER A 173 13.54 -12.21 -5.97
C SER A 173 14.02 -12.46 -4.54
N VAL A 174 14.84 -13.52 -4.38
CA VAL A 174 15.51 -13.84 -3.11
C VAL A 174 16.33 -12.65 -2.60
N LYS A 175 17.02 -11.94 -3.50
CA LYS A 175 17.87 -10.79 -3.14
C LYS A 175 17.02 -9.63 -2.63
N SER A 176 15.90 -9.34 -3.29
CA SER A 176 14.96 -8.31 -2.87
C SER A 176 14.35 -8.63 -1.51
N LEU A 177 13.99 -9.90 -1.26
CA LEU A 177 13.51 -10.35 0.05
C LEU A 177 14.56 -10.17 1.14
N CYS A 178 15.82 -10.48 0.86
CA CYS A 178 16.90 -10.26 1.82
C CYS A 178 17.11 -8.77 2.11
N THR A 179 17.03 -7.92 1.09
CA THR A 179 17.09 -6.46 1.26
C THR A 179 15.94 -5.96 2.13
N HIS A 180 14.71 -6.42 1.89
CA HIS A 180 13.56 -6.05 2.73
C HIS A 180 13.74 -6.49 4.18
N PHE A 181 14.31 -7.68 4.42
CA PHE A 181 14.64 -8.14 5.77
C PHE A 181 15.64 -7.20 6.46
N PHE A 182 16.76 -6.88 5.81
CA PHE A 182 17.78 -6.01 6.44
C PHE A 182 17.23 -4.61 6.72
N ARG A 183 16.46 -4.03 5.78
CA ARG A 183 15.76 -2.76 6.00
C ARG A 183 14.84 -2.81 7.20
N ALA A 184 14.01 -3.85 7.31
CA ALA A 184 13.08 -3.98 8.42
C ALA A 184 13.81 -4.10 9.78
N VAL A 185 14.99 -4.74 9.81
CA VAL A 185 15.84 -4.77 11.02
C VAL A 185 16.43 -3.40 11.31
N ASP A 186 16.93 -2.71 10.30
CA ASP A 186 17.50 -1.36 10.42
C ASP A 186 16.47 -0.36 10.93
N ASP A 187 15.24 -0.42 10.44
CA ASP A 187 14.13 0.41 10.92
C ASP A 187 13.76 0.09 12.38
N ALA A 188 13.80 -1.19 12.76
CA ALA A 188 13.44 -1.63 14.11
C ALA A 188 14.53 -1.31 15.16
N LEU A 189 15.80 -1.39 14.77
CA LEU A 189 16.95 -1.31 15.69
C LEU A 189 17.83 -0.08 15.52
N ASP A 190 17.56 0.78 14.53
CA ASP A 190 18.39 1.93 14.13
C ASP A 190 19.82 1.48 13.75
N THR A 191 19.92 0.44 12.91
CA THR A 191 21.17 -0.17 12.42
C THR A 191 21.44 0.11 10.93
N ASP A 192 22.56 -0.40 10.38
CA ASP A 192 22.95 -0.20 8.97
C ASP A 192 23.33 -1.55 8.30
N TYR A 193 22.54 -2.59 8.55
CA TYR A 193 22.73 -3.95 8.01
C TYR A 193 22.50 -4.04 6.51
N GLU A 194 21.54 -3.28 5.96
CA GLU A 194 21.32 -3.23 4.53
C GLU A 194 22.62 -2.85 3.85
N ARG A 195 23.24 -1.73 4.23
CA ARG A 195 24.50 -1.29 3.62
C ARG A 195 25.66 -2.25 3.87
N LEU A 196 25.69 -2.90 5.04
CA LEU A 196 26.77 -3.82 5.41
C LEU A 196 26.77 -5.09 4.53
N TYR A 197 25.59 -5.68 4.31
CA TYR A 197 25.44 -6.97 3.65
C TYR A 197 25.00 -6.87 2.17
N PHE A 198 24.32 -5.79 1.79
CA PHE A 198 23.95 -5.51 0.42
C PHE A 198 25.13 -4.92 -0.35
N LYS A 199 25.81 -5.79 -1.10
CA LYS A 199 26.78 -5.39 -2.15
C LYS A 199 26.27 -5.88 -3.49
N SER A 200 26.55 -5.14 -4.55
CA SER A 200 26.15 -5.53 -5.92
C SER A 200 26.66 -6.93 -6.28
N SER A 201 27.84 -7.31 -5.78
CA SER A 201 28.47 -8.63 -5.94
C SER A 201 28.00 -9.73 -4.99
N SER A 202 27.20 -9.43 -3.95
CA SER A 202 26.74 -10.44 -3.00
C SER A 202 25.77 -11.42 -3.67
N SER A 203 26.03 -12.72 -3.52
CA SER A 203 25.12 -13.80 -3.92
C SER A 203 23.94 -13.88 -2.95
N ALA A 204 22.78 -14.31 -3.44
CA ALA A 204 21.58 -14.49 -2.62
C ALA A 204 21.82 -15.49 -1.48
N GLU A 205 22.55 -16.59 -1.73
CA GLU A 205 22.88 -17.61 -0.73
C GLU A 205 23.70 -17.04 0.43
N ARG A 206 24.65 -16.15 0.14
CA ARG A 206 25.41 -15.45 1.18
C ARG A 206 24.52 -14.52 2.00
N MET A 207 23.63 -13.77 1.36
CA MET A 207 22.71 -12.87 2.06
C MET A 207 21.76 -13.63 2.98
N LEU A 208 21.31 -14.81 2.57
CA LEU A 208 20.51 -15.71 3.42
C LEU A 208 21.30 -16.18 4.66
N ALA A 209 22.58 -16.51 4.51
CA ALA A 209 23.45 -16.82 5.65
C ALA A 209 23.66 -15.60 6.59
N ASP A 210 23.72 -14.38 6.02
CA ASP A 210 23.82 -13.15 6.79
C ASP A 210 22.51 -12.84 7.56
N ILE A 211 21.33 -13.09 6.97
CA ILE A 211 20.02 -13.03 7.65
C ILE A 211 20.01 -13.95 8.87
N ALA A 212 20.46 -15.19 8.68
CA ALA A 212 20.57 -16.17 9.73
C ALA A 212 21.42 -15.64 10.92
N ARG A 213 22.57 -15.04 10.62
CA ARG A 213 23.43 -14.43 11.63
C ARG A 213 22.76 -13.26 12.35
N VAL A 214 22.12 -12.35 11.63
CA VAL A 214 21.42 -11.20 12.22
C VAL A 214 20.27 -11.66 13.12
N ALA A 215 19.49 -12.65 12.66
CA ALA A 215 18.40 -13.23 13.44
C ALA A 215 18.90 -13.92 14.73
N ALA A 216 20.05 -14.58 14.69
CA ALA A 216 20.68 -15.16 15.87
C ALA A 216 21.21 -14.07 16.84
N LEU A 217 21.90 -13.06 16.28
CA LEU A 217 22.53 -11.97 17.03
C LEU A 217 21.51 -11.15 17.83
N HIS A 218 20.33 -10.89 17.26
CA HIS A 218 19.28 -10.13 17.95
C HIS A 218 18.22 -11.01 18.59
N SER A 219 18.44 -12.33 18.66
CA SER A 219 17.45 -13.30 19.16
C SER A 219 16.06 -13.06 18.58
N LEU A 220 15.93 -13.05 17.25
CA LEU A 220 14.66 -12.75 16.57
C LEU A 220 13.54 -13.69 17.04
N GLY A 221 12.50 -13.18 17.68
CA GLY A 221 11.43 -13.99 18.26
C GLY A 221 10.51 -14.64 17.24
N LEU A 222 10.01 -13.86 16.29
CA LEU A 222 9.08 -14.30 15.25
C LEU A 222 9.38 -13.58 13.93
N LEU A 223 9.54 -14.33 12.84
CA LEU A 223 9.58 -13.78 11.49
C LEU A 223 8.22 -13.95 10.83
N VAL A 224 7.55 -12.85 10.50
CA VAL A 224 6.31 -12.84 9.73
C VAL A 224 6.62 -12.50 8.27
N LEU A 225 6.21 -13.37 7.37
CA LEU A 225 6.35 -13.19 5.93
C LEU A 225 4.97 -12.97 5.33
N ASP A 226 4.70 -11.75 4.86
CA ASP A 226 3.43 -11.39 4.25
C ASP A 226 3.50 -11.52 2.72
N GLU A 227 2.34 -11.66 2.09
CA GLU A 227 2.18 -11.77 0.62
C GLU A 227 3.02 -12.90 -0.02
N VAL A 228 3.09 -14.06 0.66
CA VAL A 228 3.93 -15.19 0.26
C VAL A 228 3.65 -15.72 -1.15
N GLN A 229 2.43 -15.52 -1.67
CA GLN A 229 2.10 -15.88 -3.05
C GLN A 229 2.95 -15.16 -4.09
N HIS A 230 3.59 -14.03 -3.76
CA HIS A 230 4.53 -13.36 -4.66
C HIS A 230 5.80 -14.17 -4.94
N LEU A 231 6.16 -15.12 -4.07
CA LEU A 231 7.29 -16.01 -4.30
C LEU A 231 7.08 -16.96 -5.48
N GLU A 232 5.82 -17.25 -5.86
CA GLU A 232 5.48 -18.07 -7.03
C GLU A 232 5.95 -17.46 -8.34
N LYS A 233 6.01 -16.12 -8.42
CA LYS A 233 6.42 -15.39 -9.62
C LYS A 233 7.93 -15.47 -9.88
N SER A 234 8.70 -16.07 -8.97
CA SER A 234 10.14 -16.26 -9.13
C SER A 234 10.45 -17.20 -10.31
N ARG A 235 11.40 -16.81 -11.16
CA ARG A 235 11.82 -17.67 -12.30
C ARG A 235 12.52 -18.93 -11.78
N SER A 236 12.08 -20.09 -12.25
CA SER A 236 12.77 -21.40 -12.19
C SER A 236 13.41 -21.76 -10.83
N GLY A 237 12.61 -22.31 -9.90
CA GLY A 237 13.12 -22.95 -8.67
C GLY A 237 13.58 -22.00 -7.55
N GLY A 238 13.31 -20.70 -7.67
CA GLY A 238 13.60 -19.71 -6.61
C GLY A 238 12.76 -19.92 -5.35
N ALA A 239 11.47 -20.20 -5.50
CA ALA A 239 10.55 -20.49 -4.40
C ALA A 239 11.03 -21.66 -3.52
N ASP A 240 11.45 -22.78 -4.11
CA ASP A 240 11.95 -23.94 -3.36
C ASP A 240 13.19 -23.61 -2.54
N LYS A 241 14.10 -22.79 -3.08
CA LYS A 241 15.29 -22.33 -2.35
C LYS A 241 14.94 -21.47 -1.14
N ILE A 242 13.97 -20.56 -1.29
CA ILE A 242 13.50 -19.69 -0.20
C ILE A 242 12.79 -20.51 0.87
N LEU A 243 11.94 -21.45 0.47
CA LEU A 243 11.25 -22.33 1.41
C LEU A 243 12.24 -23.21 2.19
N ASN A 244 13.21 -23.82 1.50
CA ASN A 244 14.27 -24.58 2.15
C ASN A 244 15.08 -23.70 3.11
N PHE A 245 15.32 -22.43 2.75
CA PHE A 245 15.98 -21.49 3.66
C PHE A 245 15.18 -21.25 4.93
N PHE A 246 13.87 -21.00 4.86
CA PHE A 246 13.08 -20.78 6.08
C PHE A 246 12.98 -22.03 6.94
N VAL A 247 12.96 -23.22 6.33
CA VAL A 247 13.09 -24.49 7.04
C VAL A 247 14.45 -24.58 7.73
N THR A 248 15.55 -24.22 7.06
CA THR A 248 16.89 -24.15 7.65
C THR A 248 16.97 -23.14 8.79
N LEU A 249 16.42 -21.94 8.61
CA LEU A 249 16.38 -20.87 9.62
C LEU A 249 15.71 -21.38 10.90
N THR A 250 14.59 -22.09 10.73
CA THR A 250 13.84 -22.65 11.85
C THR A 250 14.57 -23.82 12.50
N ASN A 251 15.26 -24.66 11.73
CA ASN A 251 15.96 -25.82 12.26
C ASN A 251 17.27 -25.50 12.96
N VAL A 252 18.04 -24.57 12.40
CA VAL A 252 19.39 -24.22 12.89
C VAL A 252 19.28 -23.16 13.97
N ILE A 253 18.53 -22.08 13.70
CA ILE A 253 18.50 -20.89 14.57
C ILE A 253 17.33 -20.94 15.53
N LYS A 254 16.38 -21.86 15.34
CA LYS A 254 15.18 -22.00 16.18
C LYS A 254 14.31 -20.74 16.18
N VAL A 255 14.33 -19.99 15.08
CA VAL A 255 13.43 -18.85 14.84
C VAL A 255 12.15 -19.38 14.18
N PRO A 256 10.98 -19.20 14.79
CA PRO A 256 9.71 -19.57 14.18
C PRO A 256 9.36 -18.60 13.04
N VAL A 257 8.74 -19.13 11.98
CA VAL A 257 8.33 -18.36 10.79
C VAL A 257 6.83 -18.50 10.56
N LEU A 258 6.13 -17.37 10.49
CA LEU A 258 4.71 -17.26 10.19
C LEU A 258 4.52 -16.78 8.75
N PHE A 259 3.92 -17.61 7.91
CA PHE A 259 3.59 -17.28 6.52
C PHE A 259 2.18 -16.73 6.43
N ILE A 260 1.99 -15.58 5.78
CA ILE A 260 0.69 -14.99 5.48
C ILE A 260 0.55 -14.88 3.98
N GLY A 261 -0.58 -15.34 3.45
CA GLY A 261 -0.83 -15.27 2.01
C GLY A 261 -2.21 -15.75 1.60
N THR A 262 -2.43 -15.76 0.30
CA THR A 262 -3.67 -16.26 -0.31
C THR A 262 -3.66 -17.79 -0.44
N PRO A 263 -4.81 -18.44 -0.69
CA PRO A 263 -4.86 -19.87 -0.96
C PRO A 263 -3.95 -20.34 -2.09
N LYS A 264 -3.54 -19.47 -3.03
CA LYS A 264 -2.55 -19.84 -4.06
C LYS A 264 -1.17 -20.12 -3.47
N ALA A 265 -0.80 -19.46 -2.37
CA ALA A 265 0.43 -19.76 -1.66
C ALA A 265 0.49 -21.21 -1.17
N LEU A 266 -0.65 -21.90 -0.96
CA LEU A 266 -0.67 -23.33 -0.61
C LEU A 266 0.06 -24.20 -1.63
N ASP A 267 0.03 -23.82 -2.91
CA ASP A 267 0.65 -24.61 -3.98
C ASP A 267 2.17 -24.60 -3.89
N LEU A 268 2.77 -23.50 -3.41
CA LEU A 268 4.20 -23.41 -3.08
C LEU A 268 4.59 -24.41 -2.00
N PHE A 269 3.67 -24.70 -1.09
CA PHE A 269 3.91 -25.57 0.04
C PHE A 269 3.64 -27.04 -0.27
N LYS A 270 2.89 -27.40 -1.32
CA LYS A 270 2.54 -28.80 -1.65
C LYS A 270 3.72 -29.77 -1.85
N PRO A 271 4.84 -29.41 -2.52
CA PRO A 271 5.96 -30.32 -2.75
C PRO A 271 6.81 -30.53 -1.47
N THR A 272 7.10 -29.44 -0.75
CA THR A 272 8.06 -29.41 0.38
C THR A 272 7.38 -29.66 1.74
N MET A 273 6.05 -29.42 1.85
CA MET A 273 5.28 -29.57 3.09
C MET A 273 4.52 -30.90 3.26
N ARG A 274 4.76 -31.97 2.48
CA ARG A 274 4.27 -33.32 2.89
C ARG A 274 4.77 -33.73 4.28
N SER A 275 5.85 -33.08 4.74
CA SER A 275 6.36 -33.17 6.10
C SER A 275 6.02 -31.95 6.96
N ALA A 276 5.99 -30.73 6.41
CA ALA A 276 5.68 -29.54 7.22
C ALA A 276 4.20 -29.44 7.62
N ARG A 277 3.24 -30.04 6.90
CA ARG A 277 1.86 -30.22 7.44
C ARG A 277 1.82 -31.15 8.66
N ARG A 278 2.78 -32.08 8.79
CA ARG A 278 2.99 -32.92 9.98
C ARG A 278 3.92 -32.27 11.02
N ALA A 279 4.75 -31.30 10.62
CA ALA A 279 5.72 -30.61 11.48
C ALA A 279 5.27 -29.22 11.95
N SER A 280 4.18 -28.68 11.38
CA SER A 280 3.50 -27.46 11.81
C SER A 280 3.01 -27.69 13.24
N GLN A 281 3.86 -27.36 14.22
CA GLN A 281 3.56 -27.55 15.64
C GLN A 281 2.34 -26.72 16.08
N PHE A 282 2.01 -25.64 15.36
CA PHE A 282 0.90 -24.75 15.71
C PHE A 282 -0.27 -24.75 14.70
N GLY A 283 -0.24 -25.61 13.68
CA GLY A 283 -1.29 -25.69 12.65
C GLY A 283 -1.19 -24.64 11.54
N SER A 284 -2.09 -24.74 10.56
CA SER A 284 -2.44 -23.68 9.61
C SER A 284 -3.79 -23.08 10.00
N LEU A 285 -3.89 -21.77 10.08
CA LEU A 285 -5.14 -21.07 10.32
C LEU A 285 -5.77 -20.69 8.98
N ASP A 286 -6.90 -21.31 8.67
CA ASP A 286 -7.73 -20.91 7.54
C ASP A 286 -8.50 -19.64 7.93
N TRP A 287 -8.09 -18.51 7.38
CA TRP A 287 -8.68 -17.20 7.61
C TRP A 287 -9.86 -16.99 6.69
N GLU A 288 -10.99 -17.54 7.11
CA GLU A 288 -12.23 -17.53 6.36
C GLU A 288 -13.01 -16.22 6.51
N ARG A 289 -13.91 -15.99 5.55
CA ARG A 289 -14.94 -14.94 5.62
C ARG A 289 -15.91 -15.22 6.76
N PHE A 290 -16.67 -14.21 7.18
CA PHE A 290 -17.73 -14.43 8.16
C PHE A 290 -18.72 -15.48 7.66
N SER A 291 -19.19 -16.34 8.56
CA SER A 291 -20.29 -17.25 8.28
C SER A 291 -21.62 -16.60 8.68
N CYS A 292 -22.62 -16.70 7.81
CA CYS A 292 -24.01 -16.35 8.15
C CYS A 292 -24.75 -17.53 8.82
N VAL A 293 -24.13 -18.72 8.87
CA VAL A 293 -24.75 -19.91 9.47
C VAL A 293 -24.86 -19.73 10.99
N GLN A 294 -26.08 -19.83 11.51
CA GLN A 294 -26.33 -19.87 12.94
C GLN A 294 -25.84 -21.20 13.51
N GLN A 295 -24.92 -21.15 14.48
CA GLN A 295 -24.55 -22.34 15.24
C GLN A 295 -25.39 -22.41 16.52
N GLY A 296 -26.43 -23.25 16.49
CA GLY A 296 -27.38 -23.40 17.60
C GLY A 296 -28.24 -22.15 17.81
N ASN A 297 -28.41 -21.72 19.07
CA ASN A 297 -29.22 -20.55 19.44
C ASN A 297 -28.46 -19.20 19.42
N ALA A 298 -27.18 -19.19 19.01
CA ALA A 298 -26.38 -17.96 18.98
C ALA A 298 -26.54 -17.23 17.63
N PRO A 299 -26.65 -15.88 17.62
CA PRO A 299 -26.68 -15.13 16.36
C PRO A 299 -25.39 -15.36 15.57
N SER A 300 -25.47 -15.32 14.23
CA SER A 300 -24.30 -15.47 13.38
C SER A 300 -23.21 -14.43 13.70
N GLU A 301 -21.95 -14.80 13.48
CA GLU A 301 -20.81 -13.91 13.73
C GLU A 301 -20.91 -12.64 12.87
N TRP A 302 -21.38 -12.79 11.63
CA TRP A 302 -21.74 -11.69 10.73
C TRP A 302 -22.72 -10.69 11.36
N LYS A 303 -23.80 -11.18 11.97
CA LYS A 303 -24.83 -10.33 12.57
C LYS A 303 -24.28 -9.48 13.72
N HIS A 304 -23.35 -10.01 14.51
CA HIS A 304 -22.67 -9.25 15.57
C HIS A 304 -21.75 -8.18 14.99
N PHE A 305 -20.94 -8.55 14.00
CA PHE A 305 -20.09 -7.63 13.26
C PHE A 305 -20.90 -6.48 12.65
N PHE A 306 -21.96 -6.80 11.90
CA PHE A 306 -22.79 -5.83 11.21
C PHE A 306 -23.54 -4.92 12.19
N LYS A 307 -24.06 -5.45 13.31
CA LYS A 307 -24.66 -4.63 14.38
C LYS A 307 -23.68 -3.63 14.98
N ARG A 308 -22.39 -3.98 15.13
CA ARG A 308 -21.36 -3.05 15.59
C ARG A 308 -21.04 -2.00 14.55
N LEU A 309 -20.88 -2.43 13.28
CA LEU A 309 -20.63 -1.53 12.16
C LEU A 309 -21.76 -0.50 11.99
N TRP A 310 -23.02 -0.96 12.05
CA TRP A 310 -24.22 -0.14 11.84
C TRP A 310 -24.40 0.97 12.87
N LYS A 311 -23.80 0.84 14.07
CA LYS A 311 -23.79 1.90 15.09
C LYS A 311 -22.92 3.09 14.67
N LEU A 312 -22.02 2.91 13.70
CA LEU A 312 -21.01 3.89 13.31
C LEU A 312 -21.50 4.82 12.21
N GLN A 313 -22.64 5.48 12.44
CA GLN A 313 -23.26 6.39 11.47
C GLN A 313 -22.90 7.85 11.76
N TRP A 314 -22.23 8.52 10.82
CA TRP A 314 -21.99 9.97 10.83
C TRP A 314 -23.17 10.76 10.22
N LEU A 315 -24.38 10.30 10.50
CA LEU A 315 -25.60 10.89 9.99
C LEU A 315 -26.29 11.70 11.08
N SER A 316 -26.88 12.82 10.69
CA SER A 316 -27.64 13.68 11.61
C SER A 316 -28.91 12.96 12.11
N SER A 317 -29.48 12.08 11.28
CA SER A 317 -30.57 11.17 11.64
C SER A 317 -30.15 9.73 11.32
N PRO A 318 -29.61 8.98 12.30
CA PRO A 318 -29.16 7.60 12.09
C PRO A 318 -30.32 6.67 11.71
N THR A 319 -30.12 5.84 10.69
CA THR A 319 -31.08 4.80 10.32
C THR A 319 -31.02 3.66 11.35
N PRO A 320 -32.15 3.23 11.93
CA PRO A 320 -32.16 2.09 12.84
C PRO A 320 -31.71 0.81 12.13
N TYR A 321 -31.22 -0.16 12.89
CA TYR A 321 -30.89 -1.48 12.37
C TYR A 321 -32.17 -2.18 11.88
N SER A 322 -32.13 -2.77 10.68
CA SER A 322 -33.14 -3.70 10.18
C SER A 322 -32.50 -5.02 9.77
N GLU A 323 -33.28 -6.10 9.79
CA GLU A 323 -32.80 -7.39 9.30
C GLU A 323 -32.61 -7.37 7.77
N ASP A 324 -33.49 -6.67 7.05
CA ASP A 324 -33.42 -6.50 5.60
C ASP A 324 -32.10 -5.85 5.15
N MET A 325 -31.61 -4.84 5.88
CA MET A 325 -30.30 -4.24 5.61
C MET A 325 -29.13 -5.19 5.92
N ASN A 326 -29.27 -6.04 6.95
CA ASN A 326 -28.27 -7.04 7.27
C ASN A 326 -28.17 -8.12 6.18
N GLU A 327 -29.31 -8.56 5.64
CA GLU A 327 -29.39 -9.49 4.51
C GLU A 327 -28.85 -8.85 3.22
N LEU A 328 -29.21 -7.60 2.94
CA LEU A 328 -28.69 -6.86 1.79
C LEU A 328 -27.16 -6.74 1.84
N PHE A 329 -26.59 -6.34 2.97
CA PHE A 329 -25.12 -6.26 3.10
C PHE A 329 -24.48 -7.64 2.99
N TRP A 330 -25.11 -8.69 3.53
CA TRP A 330 -24.61 -10.05 3.33
C TRP A 330 -24.59 -10.42 1.84
N ASP A 331 -25.67 -10.14 1.10
CA ASP A 331 -25.76 -10.47 -0.31
C ASP A 331 -24.71 -9.75 -1.15
N LEU A 332 -24.47 -8.47 -0.88
CA LEU A 332 -23.53 -7.64 -1.63
C LEU A 332 -22.06 -7.88 -1.26
N THR A 333 -21.77 -8.41 -0.08
CA THR A 333 -20.38 -8.52 0.44
C THR A 333 -19.94 -9.96 0.68
N GLN A 334 -20.90 -10.88 0.75
CA GLN A 334 -20.71 -12.31 0.96
C GLN A 334 -19.85 -12.65 2.19
N GLY A 335 -19.96 -11.84 3.25
CA GLY A 335 -19.26 -12.04 4.52
C GLY A 335 -17.82 -11.52 4.57
N ILE A 336 -17.36 -10.81 3.54
CA ILE A 336 -16.04 -10.16 3.58
C ILE A 336 -16.15 -8.84 4.35
N ALA A 337 -15.61 -8.85 5.58
CA ALA A 337 -15.63 -7.71 6.51
C ALA A 337 -15.20 -6.40 5.84
N HIS A 338 -14.14 -6.48 5.04
CA HIS A 338 -13.51 -5.35 4.41
C HIS A 338 -14.37 -4.67 3.35
N ILE A 339 -15.05 -5.47 2.51
CA ILE A 339 -16.00 -4.96 1.51
C ILE A 339 -17.20 -4.35 2.22
N ALA A 340 -17.64 -4.93 3.34
CA ALA A 340 -18.76 -4.40 4.12
C ALA A 340 -18.43 -3.04 4.74
N VAL A 341 -17.25 -2.87 5.34
CA VAL A 341 -16.79 -1.58 5.88
C VAL A 341 -16.66 -0.55 4.76
N ALA A 342 -16.07 -0.93 3.62
CA ALA A 342 -15.91 -0.04 2.46
C ALA A 342 -17.27 0.40 1.89
N LEU A 343 -18.19 -0.53 1.65
CA LEU A 343 -19.54 -0.24 1.17
C LEU A 343 -20.27 0.69 2.15
N PHE A 344 -20.18 0.42 3.46
CA PHE A 344 -20.82 1.25 4.48
C PHE A 344 -20.24 2.68 4.52
N TYR A 345 -18.91 2.83 4.40
CA TYR A 345 -18.26 4.14 4.29
C TYR A 345 -18.71 4.90 3.04
N LEU A 346 -18.72 4.24 1.88
CA LEU A 346 -19.11 4.85 0.60
C LEU A 346 -20.59 5.26 0.60
N SER A 347 -21.49 4.39 1.07
CA SER A 347 -22.92 4.69 1.13
C SER A 347 -23.22 5.88 2.04
N GLN A 348 -22.55 5.99 3.19
CA GLN A 348 -22.69 7.16 4.04
C GLN A 348 -22.13 8.42 3.38
N THR A 349 -20.98 8.33 2.72
CA THR A 349 -20.35 9.48 2.05
C THR A 349 -21.27 10.03 0.96
N ARG A 350 -21.89 9.12 0.21
CA ARG A 350 -22.87 9.46 -0.81
C ARG A 350 -24.13 10.08 -0.22
N ALA A 351 -24.66 9.53 0.88
CA ALA A 351 -25.81 10.11 1.57
C ALA A 351 -25.52 11.56 2.01
N VAL A 352 -24.36 11.78 2.65
CA VAL A 352 -23.94 13.09 3.18
C VAL A 352 -23.69 14.12 2.07
N THR A 353 -23.23 13.68 0.90
CA THR A 353 -22.90 14.59 -0.22
C THR A 353 -24.11 14.90 -1.10
N ALA A 354 -24.95 13.89 -1.39
CA ALA A 354 -26.03 14.03 -2.37
C ALA A 354 -27.38 14.46 -1.75
N MET A 355 -27.59 14.23 -0.45
CA MET A 355 -28.89 14.43 0.19
C MET A 355 -28.85 15.59 1.19
N LYS A 356 -29.93 16.38 1.23
CA LYS A 356 -30.14 17.39 2.28
C LYS A 356 -30.35 16.76 3.65
N THR A 357 -31.05 15.62 3.70
CA THR A 357 -31.26 14.80 4.90
C THR A 357 -30.64 13.43 4.65
N PRO A 358 -29.42 13.18 5.14
CA PRO A 358 -28.68 11.99 4.76
C PRO A 358 -29.24 10.77 5.49
N ILE A 359 -29.76 9.82 4.71
CA ILE A 359 -30.37 8.57 5.19
C ILE A 359 -29.74 7.41 4.42
N LEU A 360 -29.45 6.31 5.12
CA LEU A 360 -29.07 5.06 4.47
C LEU A 360 -30.32 4.26 4.12
N SER A 361 -30.68 4.23 2.84
CA SER A 361 -31.73 3.37 2.28
C SER A 361 -31.13 2.20 1.50
N GLU A 362 -31.92 1.14 1.31
CA GLU A 362 -31.52 -0.03 0.50
C GLU A 362 -31.15 0.37 -0.94
N GLU A 363 -31.96 1.22 -1.56
CA GLU A 363 -31.71 1.74 -2.92
C GLU A 363 -30.36 2.46 -3.03
N LEU A 364 -30.00 3.25 -2.02
CA LEU A 364 -28.72 3.96 -2.00
C LEU A 364 -27.55 2.99 -1.89
N VAL A 365 -27.67 1.98 -1.03
CA VAL A 365 -26.63 0.96 -0.83
C VAL A 365 -26.42 0.17 -2.12
N ILE A 366 -27.49 -0.29 -2.76
CA ILE A 366 -27.44 -1.01 -4.04
C ILE A 366 -26.80 -0.14 -5.12
N LYS A 367 -27.21 1.13 -5.22
CA LYS A 367 -26.65 2.07 -6.20
C LYS A 367 -25.15 2.29 -5.98
N THR A 368 -24.74 2.48 -4.72
CA THR A 368 -23.32 2.66 -4.35
C THR A 368 -22.51 1.42 -4.71
N TYR A 369 -23.02 0.23 -4.38
CA TYR A 369 -22.36 -1.02 -4.72
C TYR A 369 -22.19 -1.19 -6.24
N ASN A 370 -23.22 -0.86 -7.02
CA ASN A 370 -23.19 -1.01 -8.47
C ASN A 370 -22.23 -0.04 -9.16
N GLU A 371 -22.17 1.21 -8.71
CA GLU A 371 -21.35 2.23 -9.36
C GLU A 371 -19.90 2.23 -8.86
N GLU A 372 -19.69 2.09 -7.55
CA GLU A 372 -18.37 2.33 -6.92
C GLU A 372 -17.58 1.04 -6.69
N LEU A 373 -18.26 -0.11 -6.58
CA LEU A 373 -17.67 -1.43 -6.32
C LEU A 373 -17.81 -2.39 -7.50
N SER A 374 -18.08 -1.90 -8.71
CA SER A 374 -18.22 -2.71 -9.94
C SER A 374 -17.04 -3.66 -10.21
N LEU A 375 -15.82 -3.25 -9.85
CA LEU A 375 -14.61 -4.05 -10.04
C LEU A 375 -14.61 -5.37 -9.24
N ILE A 376 -15.28 -5.40 -8.08
CA ILE A 376 -15.31 -6.57 -7.20
C ILE A 376 -16.54 -7.45 -7.41
N HIS A 377 -17.49 -7.04 -8.25
CA HIS A 377 -18.71 -7.82 -8.52
C HIS A 377 -18.43 -9.25 -8.98
N PRO A 378 -17.48 -9.52 -9.91
CA PRO A 378 -17.20 -10.89 -10.34
C PRO A 378 -16.74 -11.78 -9.18
N MET A 379 -15.95 -11.23 -8.25
CA MET A 379 -15.49 -11.93 -7.06
C MET A 379 -16.65 -12.24 -6.10
N VAL A 380 -17.53 -11.26 -5.85
CA VAL A 380 -18.73 -11.45 -5.00
C VAL A 380 -19.65 -12.52 -5.62
N MET A 381 -19.85 -12.50 -6.94
CA MET A 381 -20.63 -13.52 -7.64
C MET A 381 -19.99 -14.91 -7.55
N ALA A 382 -18.66 -15.00 -7.69
CA ALA A 382 -17.93 -16.25 -7.52
C ALA A 382 -18.12 -16.82 -6.10
N LEU A 383 -18.03 -15.98 -5.07
CA LEU A 383 -18.26 -16.38 -3.68
C LEU A 383 -19.70 -16.82 -3.40
N ARG A 384 -20.68 -16.19 -4.06
CA ARG A 384 -22.10 -16.57 -3.97
C ARG A 384 -22.37 -17.91 -4.64
N SER A 385 -21.60 -18.25 -5.68
CA SER A 385 -21.75 -19.52 -6.39
C SER A 385 -21.23 -20.74 -5.61
N GLU A 386 -20.53 -20.53 -4.48
CA GLU A 386 -19.87 -21.55 -3.65
C GLU A 386 -18.94 -22.50 -4.44
N ASN A 387 -18.55 -22.13 -5.67
CA ASN A 387 -17.73 -22.95 -6.51
C ASN A 387 -16.23 -22.73 -6.18
N PRO A 388 -15.52 -23.75 -5.65
CA PRO A 388 -14.15 -23.60 -5.18
C PRO A 388 -13.15 -23.24 -6.29
N GLU A 389 -13.40 -23.65 -7.54
CA GLU A 389 -12.50 -23.30 -8.66
C GLU A 389 -12.64 -21.83 -9.05
N ARG A 390 -13.87 -21.30 -9.07
CA ARG A 390 -14.09 -19.86 -9.29
C ARG A 390 -13.52 -19.02 -8.16
N ILE A 391 -13.66 -19.45 -6.91
CA ILE A 391 -13.13 -18.71 -5.76
C ILE A 391 -11.60 -18.57 -5.84
N LYS A 392 -10.88 -19.61 -6.32
CA LYS A 392 -9.43 -19.56 -6.53
C LYS A 392 -9.00 -18.54 -7.60
N GLU A 393 -9.78 -18.38 -8.67
CA GLU A 393 -9.48 -17.40 -9.73
C GLU A 393 -9.43 -15.97 -9.19
N TYR A 394 -10.30 -15.65 -8.23
CA TYR A 394 -10.43 -14.32 -7.64
C TYR A 394 -9.73 -14.17 -6.27
N ALA A 395 -9.02 -15.19 -5.79
CA ALA A 395 -8.40 -15.19 -4.46
C ALA A 395 -7.31 -14.11 -4.25
N ASP A 396 -6.69 -13.64 -5.33
CA ASP A 396 -5.64 -12.62 -5.34
C ASP A 396 -6.14 -11.23 -5.74
N LEU A 397 -7.44 -11.06 -5.98
CA LEU A 397 -7.98 -9.76 -6.34
C LEU A 397 -8.02 -8.89 -5.08
N ASP A 398 -7.05 -7.98 -4.99
CA ASP A 398 -7.06 -6.93 -3.98
C ASP A 398 -8.27 -6.03 -4.17
N VAL A 399 -9.01 -5.82 -3.09
CA VAL A 399 -10.00 -4.75 -3.02
C VAL A 399 -9.19 -3.45 -2.90
N PRO A 400 -9.19 -2.56 -3.90
CA PRO A 400 -8.27 -1.44 -3.89
C PRO A 400 -8.82 -0.36 -2.96
N ILE A 401 -8.61 -0.48 -1.64
CA ILE A 401 -8.88 0.61 -0.71
C ILE A 401 -8.09 1.82 -1.14
N GLU A 402 -6.84 1.65 -1.57
CA GLU A 402 -6.02 2.74 -2.13
C GLU A 402 -6.78 3.48 -3.23
N ALA A 403 -7.43 2.78 -4.16
CA ALA A 403 -8.26 3.42 -5.19
C ALA A 403 -9.54 4.06 -4.60
N ILE A 404 -10.15 3.46 -3.58
CA ILE A 404 -11.29 4.04 -2.85
C ILE A 404 -10.85 5.29 -2.06
N ARG A 405 -9.64 5.29 -1.49
CA ARG A 405 -9.01 6.37 -0.69
C ARG A 405 -8.56 7.49 -1.61
N LEU A 406 -8.04 7.18 -2.79
CA LEU A 406 -7.75 8.10 -3.89
C LEU A 406 -9.03 8.73 -4.44
N LYS A 407 -10.11 7.96 -4.65
CA LYS A 407 -11.45 8.51 -4.98
C LYS A 407 -12.08 9.29 -3.81
N ALA A 408 -11.73 8.95 -2.57
CA ALA A 408 -12.16 9.64 -1.36
C ALA A 408 -11.47 11.01 -1.18
N THR A 409 -10.23 11.12 -1.64
CA THR A 409 -9.39 12.32 -1.53
C THR A 409 -9.36 13.16 -2.81
N ALA A 410 -9.84 12.63 -3.93
CA ALA A 410 -10.07 13.40 -5.15
C ALA A 410 -11.02 14.57 -4.84
N PRO A 411 -10.71 15.80 -5.28
CA PRO A 411 -11.64 16.91 -5.22
C PRO A 411 -12.94 16.47 -5.89
N LEU A 412 -14.07 16.67 -5.22
CA LEU A 412 -15.37 16.59 -5.87
C LEU A 412 -15.27 17.47 -7.12
N ALA A 413 -15.51 16.89 -8.30
CA ALA A 413 -15.71 17.70 -9.50
C ALA A 413 -16.74 18.77 -9.12
N MET A 414 -16.36 20.04 -9.29
CA MET A 414 -17.23 21.15 -8.93
C MET A 414 -18.59 20.92 -9.60
N PRO A 415 -19.72 21.07 -8.88
CA PRO A 415 -20.98 21.24 -9.59
C PRO A 415 -20.80 22.45 -10.51
N GLU A 416 -21.19 22.32 -11.78
CA GLU A 416 -21.22 23.40 -12.79
C GLU A 416 -22.10 24.62 -12.39
N ALA A 417 -22.50 24.73 -11.13
CA ALA A 417 -23.42 25.72 -10.59
C ALA A 417 -22.77 26.78 -9.68
N LEU A 418 -21.44 26.95 -9.73
CA LEU A 418 -20.75 28.04 -9.05
C LEU A 418 -19.90 28.87 -10.03
N THR A 419 -20.52 29.35 -11.10
CA THR A 419 -20.11 30.60 -11.74
C THR A 419 -21.08 31.67 -11.29
N VAL A 420 -20.58 32.56 -10.42
CA VAL A 420 -21.24 33.79 -10.01
C VAL A 420 -21.64 34.58 -11.26
N GLU A 421 -22.85 35.12 -11.20
CA GLU A 421 -23.51 35.96 -12.18
C GLU A 421 -22.60 37.05 -12.76
N GLU A 422 -22.37 37.02 -14.06
CA GLU A 422 -22.31 38.24 -14.88
C GLU A 422 -23.36 38.11 -15.98
N GLU A 423 -24.50 38.76 -15.76
CA GLU A 423 -25.49 39.01 -16.79
C GLU A 423 -24.86 39.84 -17.93
N ARG A 424 -24.97 39.38 -19.18
CA ARG A 424 -25.83 40.01 -20.21
C ARG A 424 -25.64 39.43 -21.62
N ALA A 425 -26.78 39.31 -22.29
CA ALA A 425 -27.02 39.29 -23.73
C ALA A 425 -26.82 37.96 -24.50
N SER A 426 -27.93 37.21 -24.57
CA SER A 426 -28.62 36.76 -25.79
C SER A 426 -27.84 36.25 -27.01
N GLU A 427 -28.27 35.05 -27.44
CA GLU A 427 -28.65 34.67 -28.81
C GLU A 427 -27.67 33.88 -29.71
N GLU A 428 -28.20 32.70 -30.08
CA GLU A 428 -28.21 32.09 -31.42
C GLU A 428 -26.95 31.39 -31.97
N ALA A 429 -27.16 30.10 -32.26
CA ALA A 429 -26.33 29.28 -33.13
C ALA A 429 -26.16 29.94 -34.52
N LYS A 430 -24.92 30.24 -34.91
CA LYS A 430 -24.53 30.60 -36.28
C LYS A 430 -23.28 29.84 -36.70
N GLU A 431 -23.29 29.36 -37.95
CA GLU A 431 -22.14 28.77 -38.63
C GLU A 431 -20.91 29.69 -38.55
N PRO A 432 -19.68 29.14 -38.51
CA PRO A 432 -18.48 29.95 -38.39
C PRO A 432 -18.29 30.86 -39.60
N SER A 433 -18.11 32.15 -39.32
CA SER A 433 -17.95 33.23 -40.31
C SER A 433 -16.72 33.03 -41.20
N THR A 434 -16.72 33.63 -42.39
CA THR A 434 -15.61 33.56 -43.37
C THR A 434 -14.28 33.97 -42.75
N PHE A 435 -14.29 34.90 -41.79
CA PHE A 435 -13.14 35.32 -40.99
C PHE A 435 -12.55 34.19 -40.13
N GLN A 436 -13.40 33.38 -39.47
CA GLN A 436 -12.96 32.26 -38.64
C GLN A 436 -12.37 31.12 -39.49
N ARG A 437 -12.95 30.89 -40.68
CA ARG A 437 -12.41 29.91 -41.65
C ARG A 437 -11.08 30.36 -42.24
N LEU A 438 -10.95 31.64 -42.58
CA LEU A 438 -9.70 32.20 -43.09
C LEU A 438 -8.61 32.19 -42.00
N SER A 439 -8.96 32.58 -40.77
CA SER A 439 -8.01 32.61 -39.64
C SER A 439 -7.46 31.22 -39.29
N SER A 440 -8.32 30.19 -39.31
CA SER A 440 -7.89 28.81 -39.07
C SER A 440 -7.03 28.24 -40.20
N ILE A 441 -7.29 28.61 -41.45
CA ILE A 441 -6.44 28.22 -42.59
C ILE A 441 -5.08 28.93 -42.51
N LEU A 442 -5.04 30.23 -42.18
CA LEU A 442 -3.79 31.00 -42.05
C LEU A 442 -2.93 30.50 -40.86
N ALA A 443 -3.56 30.08 -39.75
CA ALA A 443 -2.87 29.43 -38.63
C ALA A 443 -2.23 28.10 -39.05
N ASN A 444 -2.95 27.30 -39.85
CA ASN A 444 -2.42 26.05 -40.41
C ASN A 444 -1.30 26.27 -41.45
N PHE A 445 -1.25 27.45 -42.09
CA PHE A 445 -0.15 27.84 -42.97
C PHE A 445 1.08 28.39 -42.22
N GLY A 446 1.04 28.45 -40.88
CA GLY A 446 2.20 28.78 -40.04
C GLY A 446 2.41 30.28 -39.82
N ILE A 447 1.41 31.11 -40.09
CA ILE A 447 1.42 32.54 -39.75
C ILE A 447 1.18 32.68 -38.24
N GLY A 448 1.94 33.55 -37.56
CA GLY A 448 1.82 33.77 -36.12
C GLY A 448 0.42 34.23 -35.72
N GLU A 449 -0.19 33.56 -34.73
CA GLU A 449 -1.57 33.79 -34.26
C GLU A 449 -1.86 35.24 -33.87
N ASP A 450 -0.81 35.98 -33.50
CA ASP A 450 -0.79 37.39 -33.13
C ASP A 450 -1.02 38.35 -34.31
N ILE A 451 -0.75 37.91 -35.54
CA ILE A 451 -0.85 38.75 -36.77
C ILE A 451 -2.04 38.34 -37.64
N ILE A 452 -2.57 37.13 -37.46
CA ILE A 452 -3.71 36.58 -38.21
C ILE A 452 -4.94 37.50 -38.19
N PRO A 453 -5.38 38.08 -37.05
CA PRO A 453 -6.60 38.88 -37.05
C PRO A 453 -6.47 40.14 -37.90
N ALA A 454 -5.29 40.76 -37.92
CA ALA A 454 -5.02 41.95 -38.71
C ALA A 454 -4.98 41.64 -40.20
N ILE A 455 -4.28 40.57 -40.59
CA ILE A 455 -4.13 40.15 -41.99
C ILE A 455 -5.45 39.63 -42.55
N ALA A 456 -6.21 38.85 -41.78
CA ALA A 456 -7.51 38.34 -42.18
C ALA A 456 -8.55 39.46 -42.34
N SER A 457 -8.50 40.48 -41.48
CA SER A 457 -9.38 41.65 -41.60
C SER A 457 -9.02 42.47 -42.85
N GLN A 458 -7.73 42.71 -43.07
CA GLN A 458 -7.24 43.46 -44.22
C GLN A 458 -7.57 42.76 -45.55
N ALA A 459 -7.37 41.45 -45.65
CA ALA A 459 -7.67 40.70 -46.87
C ALA A 459 -9.18 40.70 -47.21
N ILE A 460 -10.05 40.68 -46.20
CA ILE A 460 -11.52 40.72 -46.39
C ILE A 460 -11.98 42.14 -46.75
N GLU A 461 -11.39 43.18 -46.17
CA GLU A 461 -11.68 44.58 -46.54
C GLU A 461 -11.23 44.90 -47.98
N GLU A 462 -10.07 44.37 -48.40
CA GLU A 462 -9.54 44.61 -49.75
C GLU A 462 -10.29 43.80 -50.84
N ASN A 463 -10.94 42.69 -50.49
CA ASN A 463 -11.73 41.88 -51.43
C ASN A 463 -12.97 41.21 -50.78
N PRO A 464 -14.07 41.95 -50.57
CA PRO A 464 -15.20 41.49 -49.77
C PRO A 464 -15.99 40.30 -50.35
N ASP A 465 -16.00 40.15 -51.68
CA ASP A 465 -16.80 39.13 -52.39
C ASP A 465 -15.96 37.94 -52.89
N ALA A 466 -14.70 37.82 -52.46
CA ALA A 466 -13.79 36.78 -52.92
C ALA A 466 -13.96 35.45 -52.14
N ASP A 467 -13.74 34.33 -52.83
CA ASP A 467 -13.74 33.00 -52.22
C ASP A 467 -12.52 32.80 -51.30
N ILE A 468 -12.64 31.91 -50.31
CA ILE A 468 -11.66 31.71 -49.24
C ILE A 468 -10.25 31.43 -49.80
N TRP A 469 -10.16 30.68 -50.91
CA TRP A 469 -8.88 30.37 -51.56
C TRP A 469 -8.25 31.57 -52.28
N THR A 470 -9.06 32.49 -52.81
CA THR A 470 -8.58 33.72 -53.45
C THR A 470 -8.04 34.69 -52.39
N LEU A 471 -8.66 34.73 -51.21
CA LEU A 471 -8.16 35.50 -50.05
C LEU A 471 -6.81 34.95 -49.53
N VAL A 472 -6.65 33.62 -49.48
CA VAL A 472 -5.37 33.00 -49.10
C VAL A 472 -4.26 33.27 -50.13
N GLU A 473 -4.57 33.28 -51.42
CA GLU A 473 -3.59 33.65 -52.47
C GLU A 473 -3.17 35.12 -52.36
N HIS A 474 -4.10 36.01 -52.04
CA HIS A 474 -3.83 37.43 -51.82
C HIS A 474 -2.86 37.65 -50.64
N VAL A 475 -3.09 36.94 -49.52
CA VAL A 475 -2.20 36.99 -48.34
C VAL A 475 -0.81 36.47 -48.68
N LYS A 476 -0.68 35.39 -49.46
CA LYS A 476 0.63 34.88 -49.90
C LYS A 476 1.40 35.84 -50.81
N ARG A 477 0.71 36.65 -51.61
CA ARG A 477 1.36 37.67 -52.46
C ARG A 477 1.88 38.87 -51.66
N LEU A 478 1.30 39.15 -50.50
CA LEU A 478 1.76 40.19 -49.59
C LEU A 478 3.06 39.80 -48.85
N GLU A 479 3.35 38.51 -48.71
CA GLU A 479 4.58 38.01 -48.05
C GLU A 479 5.85 38.07 -48.92
N ASP A 480 5.77 38.21 -50.26
CA ASP A 480 6.92 37.90 -51.13
C ASP A 480 7.32 39.04 -52.12
N PRO A 481 8.23 39.96 -51.73
CA PRO A 481 8.88 40.89 -52.64
C PRO A 481 10.23 40.34 -53.17
N GLN A 482 10.16 39.71 -54.34
CA GLN A 482 11.19 39.52 -55.40
C GLN A 482 12.50 38.72 -55.17
N LYS A 483 12.60 37.64 -55.98
CA LYS A 483 13.70 37.16 -56.86
C LYS A 483 15.07 36.76 -56.28
N GLY A 484 15.51 35.55 -56.63
CA GLY A 484 16.95 35.26 -56.83
C GLY A 484 17.39 33.80 -56.95
N ASN A 485 17.29 33.22 -58.15
CA ASN A 485 18.19 32.23 -58.79
C ASN A 485 18.72 30.96 -58.09
N ALA A 486 18.49 29.85 -58.81
CA ALA A 486 19.44 28.79 -59.23
C ALA A 486 19.74 27.57 -58.33
N GLU A 487 19.11 26.46 -58.74
CA GLU A 487 19.65 25.12 -59.03
C GLU A 487 20.29 24.19 -57.95
N LYS A 488 19.63 23.01 -57.86
CA LYS A 488 20.15 21.62 -57.95
C LYS A 488 20.69 20.89 -56.69
N LYS A 489 19.92 19.84 -56.36
CA LYS A 489 20.24 18.39 -56.17
C LYS A 489 19.83 17.82 -54.81
N ALA A 490 18.95 16.80 -54.87
CA ALA A 490 18.81 15.79 -53.83
C ALA A 490 20.05 14.86 -53.82
N PRO A 491 20.40 14.16 -52.70
CA PRO A 491 19.63 12.97 -52.34
C PRO A 491 19.52 12.61 -50.83
N ALA A 492 18.65 11.63 -50.60
CA ALA A 492 18.67 10.57 -49.58
C ALA A 492 18.42 10.92 -48.09
N SER A 493 17.42 10.22 -47.56
CA SER A 493 16.96 10.18 -46.19
C SER A 493 18.05 9.76 -45.19
N ASP A 494 18.23 10.54 -44.13
CA ASP A 494 18.86 10.05 -42.91
C ASP A 494 18.22 10.64 -41.64
N LYS A 495 18.01 9.73 -40.69
CA LYS A 495 17.40 9.80 -39.35
C LYS A 495 17.30 11.21 -38.72
N ALA A 496 16.08 11.56 -38.30
CA ALA A 496 15.79 12.78 -37.53
C ALA A 496 16.65 12.86 -36.26
N LYS A 497 17.63 13.76 -36.25
CA LYS A 497 18.32 14.20 -35.03
C LYS A 497 17.32 14.99 -34.19
N VAL A 498 17.12 14.58 -32.95
CA VAL A 498 16.36 15.32 -31.93
C VAL A 498 16.93 16.75 -31.87
N LYS A 499 16.10 17.75 -32.22
CA LYS A 499 16.45 19.17 -32.12
C LYS A 499 16.68 19.47 -30.64
N ALA A 500 17.92 19.78 -30.26
CA ALA A 500 18.22 20.22 -28.90
C ALA A 500 17.38 21.47 -28.59
N LEU A 501 16.54 21.39 -27.55
CA LEU A 501 15.74 22.52 -27.08
C LEU A 501 16.69 23.64 -26.66
N GLN A 502 16.54 24.82 -27.25
CA GLN A 502 17.28 26.00 -26.81
C GLN A 502 16.66 26.52 -25.49
N PRO A 503 17.43 26.62 -24.40
CA PRO A 503 16.91 27.13 -23.14
C PRO A 503 16.56 28.61 -23.29
N ARG A 504 15.29 28.96 -23.00
CA ARG A 504 14.85 30.34 -22.84
C ARG A 504 15.25 30.78 -21.43
N TYR A 505 16.08 31.83 -21.34
CA TYR A 505 16.50 32.42 -20.06
C TYR A 505 15.60 33.61 -19.74
N THR A 506 15.21 33.72 -18.48
CA THR A 506 14.46 34.87 -17.95
C THR A 506 15.42 35.92 -17.37
N GLU A 507 14.94 37.14 -17.12
CA GLU A 507 15.73 38.11 -16.38
C GLU A 507 16.08 37.57 -14.98
N ASN A 508 17.35 37.70 -14.58
CA ASN A 508 17.93 37.11 -13.37
C ASN A 508 17.99 35.57 -13.29
N ASP A 509 18.10 34.87 -14.42
CA ASP A 509 18.27 33.41 -14.42
C ASP A 509 19.60 32.97 -13.78
N LEU A 510 19.51 32.14 -12.73
CA LEU A 510 20.66 31.61 -11.98
C LEU A 510 21.63 30.80 -12.86
N ARG A 511 21.14 30.22 -13.97
CA ARG A 511 21.96 29.44 -14.91
C ARG A 511 22.97 30.30 -15.66
N LEU A 512 22.67 31.59 -15.88
CA LEU A 512 23.59 32.55 -16.49
C LEU A 512 24.56 33.17 -15.47
N MET A 513 24.23 33.08 -14.19
CA MET A 513 25.02 33.64 -13.08
C MET A 513 26.06 32.68 -12.53
N ARG A 514 25.90 31.37 -12.79
CA ARG A 514 26.84 30.33 -12.39
C ARG A 514 28.11 30.39 -13.25
N GLN A 515 29.24 30.60 -12.60
CA GLN A 515 30.56 30.50 -13.22
C GLN A 515 31.16 29.10 -13.00
N ASN A 516 32.19 28.74 -13.77
CA ASN A 516 32.89 27.47 -13.58
C ASN A 516 33.63 27.38 -12.23
N ASP A 517 33.92 28.54 -11.63
CA ASP A 517 34.51 28.65 -10.30
C ASP A 517 33.38 28.74 -9.24
N ALA A 518 33.36 27.77 -8.34
CA ALA A 518 32.35 27.65 -7.29
C ALA A 518 32.39 28.84 -6.30
N GLU A 519 33.59 29.33 -5.97
CA GLU A 519 33.74 30.44 -5.02
C GLU A 519 33.21 31.75 -5.62
N LYS A 520 33.54 32.01 -6.89
CA LYS A 520 33.01 33.19 -7.60
C LYS A 520 31.51 33.13 -7.80
N SER A 521 30.96 31.95 -8.04
CA SER A 521 29.51 31.75 -8.15
C SER A 521 28.81 32.05 -6.83
N TYR A 522 29.35 31.56 -5.70
CA TYR A 522 28.83 31.84 -4.37
C TYR A 522 28.83 33.34 -4.06
N GLN A 523 29.95 34.04 -4.31
CA GLN A 523 30.05 35.49 -4.10
C GLN A 523 29.08 36.27 -5.00
N HIS A 524 28.89 35.82 -6.25
CA HIS A 524 27.96 36.46 -7.19
C HIS A 524 26.49 36.30 -6.74
N PHE A 525 26.12 35.11 -6.27
CA PHE A 525 24.79 34.86 -5.71
C PHE A 525 24.54 35.61 -4.40
N LYS A 526 25.56 35.74 -3.53
CA LYS A 526 25.48 36.56 -2.31
C LYS A 526 25.27 38.04 -2.65
N LYS A 527 26.00 38.58 -3.64
CA LYS A 527 25.85 39.97 -4.09
C LYS A 527 24.47 40.26 -4.71
N LYS A 528 23.86 39.27 -5.38
CA LYS A 528 22.52 39.38 -5.99
C LYS A 528 21.37 39.12 -5.02
N GLY A 529 21.66 38.84 -3.74
CA GLY A 529 20.64 38.62 -2.70
C GLY A 529 19.93 37.28 -2.77
N VAL A 530 20.46 36.32 -3.55
CA VAL A 530 19.91 34.96 -3.66
C VAL A 530 20.30 34.10 -2.46
N ILE A 531 21.46 34.39 -1.86
CA ILE A 531 21.97 33.72 -0.65
C ILE A 531 21.74 34.63 0.55
N ILE A 532 20.92 34.15 1.48
CA ILE A 532 20.66 34.81 2.76
C ILE A 532 21.65 34.25 3.78
N ASP A 533 22.39 35.13 4.45
CA ASP A 533 23.30 34.78 5.53
C ASP A 533 22.55 34.82 6.86
N PHE A 534 22.15 33.65 7.37
CA PHE A 534 21.39 33.55 8.62
C PHE A 534 22.16 34.06 9.84
N LEU A 535 23.50 34.08 9.77
CA LEU A 535 24.36 34.61 10.85
C LEU A 535 24.36 36.14 10.92
N ALA A 536 23.85 36.84 9.90
CA ALA A 536 23.68 38.29 9.94
C ALA A 536 22.37 38.71 10.63
N TYR A 537 21.47 37.75 10.91
CA TYR A 537 20.17 37.94 11.57
C TYR A 537 20.12 37.35 13.00
N LEU A 538 21.21 36.73 13.44
CA LEU A 538 21.49 36.27 14.80
C LEU A 538 22.50 37.21 15.44
#